data_AF-A0A317MJC3-F1
#
_entry.id   AF-A0A317MJC3-F1
#
_cell.length_a   1.000
_cell.length_b   1.000
_cell.length_c   1.000
_cell.angle_alpha   90.00
_cell.angle_beta   90.00
_cell.angle_gamma   90.00
#
_symmetry.space_group_name_H-M   'P 1'
#
loop_
_entity.id
_entity.type
_entity.pdbx_description
1 polymer ?
#
loop_
_entity_poly.entity_id
_entity_poly.type
_entity_poly.pdbx_seq_one_letter_code
_entity_poly.pdbx_strand_id
1 'polypeptide(L)'
;MFRKSSFMIVVLLGLLSFSSSTNDIQKFYKNGLELIKQKKYKEANTQLLQALSVRRHPQILFWISYSYAALKEKDSCQFYFDQILNTPPQPMSAFYVENVPKIKYWIDNSSTDGVIFNPTLNKKRRDSLVNLPEYWGLSAENMKDQMKRIYNNSLKSISIPVQNDSLPLP
;
A
#
# COMPACT_ATOMS: atom_id res chain seq x y z
N MET A 1 4.16 42.39 -37.14
CA MET A 1 3.74 40.99 -37.37
C MET A 1 4.87 40.08 -36.90
N PHE A 2 4.59 38.90 -36.31
CA PHE A 2 5.54 37.96 -35.63
C PHE A 2 5.80 38.18 -34.13
N ARG A 3 4.85 37.83 -33.26
CA ARG A 3 5.11 37.45 -31.85
C ARG A 3 3.99 36.59 -31.26
N LYS A 4 3.82 35.33 -31.73
CA LYS A 4 2.90 34.35 -31.07
C LYS A 4 3.41 32.90 -31.02
N SER A 5 4.41 32.49 -31.82
CA SER A 5 4.85 31.08 -31.87
C SER A 5 5.71 30.59 -30.69
N SER A 6 6.38 31.46 -29.93
CA SER A 6 7.33 31.01 -28.89
C SER A 6 6.68 30.47 -27.62
N PHE A 7 5.39 30.74 -27.38
CA PHE A 7 4.70 30.27 -26.17
C PHE A 7 4.24 28.80 -26.24
N MET A 8 4.09 28.24 -27.44
CA MET A 8 3.52 26.89 -27.60
C MET A 8 4.55 25.77 -27.36
N ILE A 9 5.86 26.06 -27.53
CA ILE A 9 6.93 25.06 -27.38
C ILE A 9 7.24 24.77 -25.89
N VAL A 10 7.08 25.75 -25.01
CA VAL A 10 7.38 25.59 -23.57
C VAL A 10 6.35 24.72 -22.85
N VAL A 11 5.08 24.73 -23.30
CA VAL A 11 4.01 23.91 -22.70
C VAL A 11 4.18 22.41 -23.00
N LEU A 12 4.77 22.06 -24.16
CA LEU A 12 4.94 20.67 -24.56
C LEU A 12 6.07 19.96 -23.78
N LEU A 13 7.12 20.69 -23.40
CA LEU A 13 8.25 20.13 -22.65
C LEU A 13 7.92 19.83 -21.17
N GLY A 14 7.00 20.60 -20.57
CA GLY A 14 6.57 20.37 -19.17
C GLY A 14 5.77 19.08 -18.96
N LEU A 15 5.08 18.57 -19.99
CA LEU A 15 4.27 17.36 -19.90
C LEU A 15 5.08 16.05 -19.99
N LEU A 16 6.26 16.07 -20.63
CA LEU A 16 7.08 14.87 -20.82
C LEU A 16 7.87 14.46 -19.57
N SER A 17 8.22 15.40 -18.70
CA SER A 17 8.97 15.07 -17.46
C SER A 17 8.10 14.37 -16.41
N PHE A 18 6.78 14.56 -16.43
CA PHE A 18 5.91 14.00 -15.40
C PHE A 18 5.66 12.49 -15.58
N SER A 19 5.62 12.01 -16.84
CA SER A 19 5.30 10.61 -17.15
C SER A 19 6.42 9.62 -16.80
N SER A 20 7.69 10.05 -16.82
CA SER A 20 8.82 9.20 -16.45
C SER A 20 8.77 8.80 -14.97
N SER A 21 8.46 9.75 -14.08
CA SER A 21 8.52 9.53 -12.62
C SER A 21 7.50 8.50 -12.12
N THR A 22 6.32 8.43 -12.73
CA THR A 22 5.25 7.50 -12.32
C THR A 22 5.54 6.06 -12.70
N ASN A 23 6.22 5.84 -13.82
CA ASN A 23 6.62 4.50 -14.25
C ASN A 23 7.71 3.93 -13.34
N ASP A 24 8.63 4.78 -12.90
CA ASP A 24 9.68 4.39 -11.97
C ASP A 24 9.11 3.98 -10.60
N ILE A 25 8.14 4.73 -10.05
CA ILE A 25 7.45 4.35 -8.80
C ILE A 25 6.83 2.95 -8.91
N GLN A 26 6.06 2.70 -9.97
CA GLN A 26 5.36 1.42 -10.13
C GLN A 26 6.34 0.26 -10.29
N LYS A 27 7.44 0.49 -11.01
CA LYS A 27 8.50 -0.50 -11.19
C LYS A 27 9.16 -0.86 -9.86
N PHE A 28 9.63 0.12 -9.09
CA PHE A 28 10.24 -0.11 -7.79
C PHE A 28 9.29 -0.77 -6.80
N TYR A 29 8.03 -0.32 -6.78
CA TYR A 29 7.01 -0.92 -5.94
C TYR A 29 6.74 -2.40 -6.28
N LYS A 30 6.51 -2.71 -7.57
CA LYS A 30 6.28 -4.09 -8.03
C LYS A 30 7.47 -5.00 -7.72
N ASN A 31 8.69 -4.54 -7.97
CA ASN A 31 9.91 -5.28 -7.65
C ASN A 31 10.01 -5.55 -6.15
N GLY A 32 9.73 -4.55 -5.31
CA GLY A 32 9.71 -4.71 -3.85
C GLY A 32 8.71 -5.77 -3.38
N LEU A 33 7.50 -5.78 -3.95
CA LEU A 33 6.50 -6.81 -3.62
C LEU A 33 6.93 -8.21 -4.05
N GLU A 34 7.57 -8.35 -5.21
CA GLU A 34 8.05 -9.64 -5.68
C GLU A 34 9.17 -10.18 -4.78
N LEU A 35 10.07 -9.31 -4.32
CA LEU A 35 11.09 -9.66 -3.33
C LEU A 35 10.48 -10.06 -1.98
N ILE A 36 9.40 -9.42 -1.53
CA ILE A 36 8.65 -9.83 -0.33
C ILE A 36 8.08 -11.24 -0.48
N LYS A 37 7.50 -11.59 -1.64
CA LYS A 37 7.02 -12.95 -1.90
C LYS A 37 8.15 -13.98 -1.83
N GLN A 38 9.34 -13.60 -2.27
CA GLN A 38 10.56 -14.40 -2.19
C GLN A 38 11.22 -14.38 -0.80
N LYS A 39 10.64 -13.70 0.19
CA LYS A 39 11.19 -13.49 1.55
C LYS A 39 12.54 -12.76 1.58
N LYS A 40 12.88 -12.03 0.51
CA LYS A 40 14.08 -11.19 0.38
C LYS A 40 13.80 -9.78 0.90
N TYR A 41 13.58 -9.67 2.21
CA TYR A 41 13.04 -8.46 2.84
C TYR A 41 14.02 -7.27 2.81
N LYS A 42 15.34 -7.52 2.87
CA LYS A 42 16.34 -6.44 2.80
C LYS A 42 16.36 -5.79 1.42
N GLU A 43 16.38 -6.61 0.37
CA GLU A 43 16.34 -6.16 -1.01
C GLU A 43 14.99 -5.50 -1.34
N ALA A 44 13.90 -6.05 -0.79
CA ALA A 44 12.58 -5.44 -0.90
C ALA A 44 12.56 -4.01 -0.33
N ASN A 45 13.15 -3.80 0.85
CA ASN A 45 13.26 -2.47 1.46
C ASN A 45 14.01 -1.50 0.55
N THR A 46 15.12 -1.90 -0.07
CA THR A 46 15.85 -1.05 -1.02
C THR A 46 14.95 -0.59 -2.16
N GLN A 47 14.19 -1.50 -2.78
CA GLN A 47 13.26 -1.16 -3.86
C GLN A 47 12.11 -0.26 -3.36
N LEU A 48 11.50 -0.58 -2.22
CA LEU A 48 10.38 0.18 -1.68
C LEU A 48 10.79 1.59 -1.22
N LEU A 49 12.01 1.77 -0.72
CA LEU A 49 12.55 3.10 -0.37
C LEU A 49 12.77 3.96 -1.62
N GLN A 50 13.14 3.37 -2.75
CA GLN A 50 13.18 4.09 -4.03
C GLN A 50 11.78 4.47 -4.51
N ALA A 51 10.77 3.62 -4.31
CA ALA A 51 9.39 4.02 -4.60
C ALA A 51 8.93 5.16 -3.68
N LEU A 52 9.30 5.11 -2.40
CA LEU A 52 8.95 6.11 -1.39
C LEU A 52 9.59 7.47 -1.64
N SER A 53 10.84 7.51 -2.12
CA SER A 53 11.56 8.76 -2.40
C SER A 53 10.93 9.57 -3.53
N VAL A 54 10.28 8.90 -4.48
CA VAL A 54 9.56 9.57 -5.56
C VAL A 54 8.13 9.94 -5.11
N ARG A 55 7.43 9.05 -4.40
CA ARG A 55 6.10 9.35 -3.86
C ARG A 55 5.87 8.71 -2.49
N ARG A 56 5.60 9.56 -1.51
CA ARG A 56 5.14 9.12 -0.18
C ARG A 56 3.70 8.60 -0.28
N HIS A 57 3.52 7.30 0.00
CA HIS A 57 2.21 6.65 -0.05
C HIS A 57 2.06 5.66 1.13
N PRO A 58 0.92 5.65 1.84
CA PRO A 58 0.71 4.79 3.02
C PRO A 58 0.87 3.30 2.73
N GLN A 59 0.47 2.84 1.53
CA GLN A 59 0.70 1.45 1.13
C GLN A 59 2.18 1.10 0.98
N ILE A 60 3.02 2.02 0.47
CA ILE A 60 4.47 1.79 0.37
C ILE A 60 5.07 1.74 1.77
N LEU A 61 4.70 2.69 2.64
CA LEU A 61 5.11 2.72 4.05
C LEU A 61 4.73 1.43 4.79
N PHE A 62 3.53 0.90 4.53
CA PHE A 62 3.09 -0.38 5.07
C PHE A 62 3.99 -1.54 4.66
N TRP A 63 4.35 -1.66 3.38
CA TRP A 63 5.21 -2.75 2.93
C TRP A 63 6.65 -2.63 3.43
N ILE A 64 7.14 -1.41 3.65
CA ILE A 64 8.43 -1.15 4.30
C ILE A 64 8.35 -1.60 5.76
N SER A 65 7.34 -1.14 6.51
CA SER A 65 7.11 -1.54 7.90
C SER A 65 6.94 -3.06 8.04
N TYR A 66 6.19 -3.70 7.14
CA TYR A 66 6.02 -5.15 7.07
C TYR A 66 7.35 -5.87 6.86
N SER A 67 8.18 -5.40 5.92
CA SER A 67 9.49 -5.99 5.66
C SER A 67 10.43 -5.86 6.86
N TYR A 68 10.43 -4.72 7.56
CA TYR A 68 11.18 -4.56 8.80
C TYR A 68 10.66 -5.44 9.95
N ALA A 69 9.34 -5.61 10.08
CA ALA A 69 8.76 -6.56 11.03
C ALA A 69 9.25 -8.00 10.76
N ALA A 70 9.28 -8.39 9.48
CA ALA A 70 9.79 -9.70 9.06
C ALA A 70 11.29 -9.88 9.33
N LEU A 71 12.07 -8.79 9.28
CA LEU A 71 13.49 -8.76 9.66
C LEU A 71 13.73 -8.65 11.18
N LYS A 72 12.67 -8.51 11.99
CA LYS A 72 12.74 -8.26 13.44
C LYS A 72 13.45 -6.94 13.80
N GLU A 73 13.46 -5.98 12.89
CA GLU A 73 14.00 -4.63 13.12
C GLU A 73 12.89 -3.73 13.67
N LYS A 74 12.65 -3.82 14.98
CA LYS A 74 11.53 -3.14 15.67
C LYS A 74 11.54 -1.64 15.44
N ASP A 75 12.67 -0.98 15.67
CA ASP A 75 12.75 0.49 15.62
C ASP A 75 12.43 1.02 14.23
N SER A 76 12.99 0.41 13.19
CA SER A 76 12.68 0.70 11.79
C SER A 76 11.21 0.42 11.47
N CYS A 77 10.69 -0.72 11.91
CA CYS A 77 9.28 -1.08 11.71
C CYS A 77 8.34 -0.04 12.31
N GLN A 78 8.59 0.35 13.57
CA GLN A 78 7.81 1.36 14.29
C GLN A 78 7.92 2.72 13.63
N PHE A 79 9.12 3.17 13.26
CA PHE A 79 9.32 4.43 12.57
C PHE A 79 8.47 4.56 11.29
N TYR A 80 8.50 3.55 10.42
CA TYR A 80 7.67 3.57 9.20
C TYR A 80 6.19 3.36 9.49
N PHE A 81 5.85 2.60 10.53
CA PHE A 81 4.45 2.41 10.94
C PHE A 81 3.84 3.72 11.42
N ASP A 82 4.54 4.49 12.25
CA ASP A 82 4.07 5.78 12.74
C ASP A 82 3.85 6.77 11.58
N GLN A 83 4.65 6.68 10.51
CA GLN A 83 4.41 7.49 9.31
C GLN A 83 3.10 7.14 8.60
N ILE A 84 2.66 5.89 8.65
CA ILE A 84 1.36 5.47 8.09
C ILE A 84 0.23 6.19 8.83
N LEU A 85 0.31 6.22 10.16
CA LEU A 85 -0.68 6.86 11.05
C LEU A 85 -0.76 8.37 10.89
N ASN A 86 0.29 8.98 10.32
CA ASN A 86 0.34 10.41 10.02
C ASN A 86 -0.06 10.74 8.57
N THR A 87 -0.42 9.74 7.75
CA THR A 87 -0.88 9.95 6.37
C THR A 87 -2.41 9.95 6.28
N PRO A 88 -3.05 10.87 5.54
CA PRO A 88 -4.51 10.88 5.42
C PRO A 88 -5.10 9.52 5.02
N PRO A 89 -6.30 9.15 5.52
CA PRO A 89 -6.96 7.92 5.15
C PRO A 89 -7.10 7.82 3.63
N GLN A 90 -6.72 6.68 3.07
CA GLN A 90 -6.86 6.36 1.64
C GLN A 90 -7.54 5.00 1.49
N PRO A 91 -8.17 4.72 0.33
CA PRO A 91 -8.67 3.38 0.06
C PRO A 91 -7.52 2.37 0.06
N MET A 92 -7.56 1.43 1.00
CA MET A 92 -6.52 0.42 1.17
C MET A 92 -6.99 -0.95 0.68
N SER A 93 -6.03 -1.81 0.33
CA SER A 93 -6.35 -3.22 0.04
C SER A 93 -6.83 -3.95 1.30
N ALA A 94 -7.65 -4.99 1.12
CA ALA A 94 -8.07 -5.85 2.23
C ALA A 94 -6.87 -6.44 3.00
N PHE A 95 -5.78 -6.75 2.29
CA PHE A 95 -4.54 -7.22 2.92
C PHE A 95 -3.94 -6.20 3.88
N TYR A 96 -3.87 -4.93 3.48
CA TYR A 96 -3.36 -3.86 4.33
C TYR A 96 -4.20 -3.76 5.62
N VAL A 97 -5.52 -3.73 5.47
CA VAL A 97 -6.46 -3.65 6.59
C VAL A 97 -6.27 -4.78 7.58
N GLU A 98 -6.11 -6.01 7.07
CA GLU A 98 -5.95 -7.18 7.92
C GLU A 98 -4.61 -7.17 8.67
N ASN A 99 -3.54 -6.65 8.06
CA ASN A 99 -2.19 -6.82 8.58
C ASN A 99 -1.66 -5.61 9.38
N VAL A 100 -2.20 -4.40 9.20
CA VAL A 100 -1.83 -3.24 10.02
C VAL A 100 -2.02 -3.48 11.52
N PRO A 101 -3.17 -4.01 12.01
CA PRO A 101 -3.35 -4.40 13.41
C PRO A 101 -2.31 -5.39 13.92
N LYS A 102 -1.89 -6.33 13.07
CA LYS A 102 -0.92 -7.38 13.43
C LYS A 102 0.48 -6.79 13.61
N ILE A 103 0.87 -5.87 12.74
CA ILE A 103 2.15 -5.15 12.85
C ILE A 103 2.15 -4.30 14.11
N LYS A 104 1.08 -3.54 14.39
CA LYS A 104 0.97 -2.75 15.63
C LYS A 104 1.09 -3.62 16.87
N TYR A 105 0.33 -4.72 16.92
CA TYR A 105 0.42 -5.68 18.02
C TYR A 105 1.85 -6.20 18.18
N TRP A 106 2.53 -6.56 17.09
CA TRP A 106 3.93 -7.00 17.14
C TRP A 106 4.86 -5.90 17.67
N ILE A 107 4.73 -4.66 17.23
CA ILE A 107 5.51 -3.51 17.74
C ILE A 107 5.30 -3.35 19.25
N ASP A 108 4.04 -3.37 19.72
CA ASP A 108 3.71 -3.14 21.12
C ASP A 108 4.18 -4.29 22.04
N ASN A 109 4.25 -5.53 21.52
CA ASN A 109 4.59 -6.73 22.29
C ASN A 109 6.02 -7.26 22.07
N SER A 110 6.80 -6.65 21.17
CA SER A 110 8.17 -7.07 20.82
C SER A 110 9.23 -6.69 21.86
N SER A 111 8.84 -6.33 23.09
CA SER A 111 9.75 -6.18 24.23
C SER A 111 10.20 -7.51 24.85
N THR A 112 9.75 -8.64 24.31
CA THR A 112 10.06 -9.97 24.84
C THR A 112 10.70 -10.83 23.76
N ASP A 113 11.86 -11.37 24.10
CA ASP A 113 12.66 -12.27 23.28
C ASP A 113 11.81 -13.30 22.54
N GLY A 114 11.74 -13.18 21.21
CA GLY A 114 11.40 -14.32 20.34
C GLY A 114 9.99 -14.41 19.74
N VAL A 115 9.11 -13.40 19.83
CA VAL A 115 7.84 -13.44 19.08
C VAL A 115 8.11 -13.28 17.58
N ILE A 116 8.18 -14.40 16.87
CA ILE A 116 8.27 -14.46 15.41
C ILE A 116 6.99 -13.86 14.83
N PHE A 117 7.12 -12.81 14.01
CA PHE A 117 6.03 -12.31 13.19
C PHE A 117 5.59 -13.43 12.22
N ASN A 118 4.54 -14.17 12.61
CA ASN A 118 3.92 -15.17 11.77
C ASN A 118 2.63 -14.59 11.18
N PRO A 119 2.57 -14.32 9.86
CA PRO A 119 1.40 -13.68 9.24
C PRO A 119 0.11 -14.52 9.35
N THR A 120 0.21 -15.81 9.69
CA THR A 120 -0.92 -16.71 9.97
C THR A 120 -1.34 -16.68 11.44
N LEU A 121 -1.93 -15.57 11.88
CA LEU A 121 -2.65 -15.56 13.16
C LEU A 121 -3.88 -16.50 13.09
N ASN A 122 -4.00 -17.39 14.08
CA ASN A 122 -5.20 -18.19 14.32
C ASN A 122 -6.44 -17.27 14.40
N LYS A 123 -7.55 -17.68 13.75
CA LYS A 123 -8.86 -17.00 13.73
C LYS A 123 -9.26 -16.41 15.09
N LYS A 124 -9.14 -17.18 16.18
CA LYS A 124 -9.49 -16.76 17.55
C LYS A 124 -8.64 -15.57 18.06
N ARG A 125 -7.39 -15.44 17.62
CA ARG A 125 -6.50 -14.30 17.93
C ARG A 125 -6.74 -13.11 17.00
N ARG A 126 -7.26 -13.35 15.80
CA ARG A 126 -7.70 -12.29 14.88
C ARG A 126 -8.91 -11.55 15.46
N ASP A 127 -9.87 -12.30 16.01
CA ASP A 127 -11.10 -11.75 16.56
C ASP A 127 -10.86 -10.86 17.80
N SER A 128 -9.81 -11.12 18.59
CA SER A 128 -9.41 -10.27 19.72
C SER A 128 -8.74 -8.94 19.30
N LEU A 129 -8.19 -8.87 18.07
CA LEU A 129 -7.57 -7.64 17.54
C LEU A 129 -8.61 -6.67 16.93
N VAL A 130 -9.87 -7.10 16.83
CA VAL A 130 -10.99 -6.25 16.35
C VAL A 130 -11.34 -5.15 17.36
N ASN A 131 -10.86 -5.25 18.61
CA ASN A 131 -11.00 -4.23 19.66
C ASN A 131 -9.83 -3.23 19.74
N LEU A 132 -9.01 -3.11 18.68
CA LEU A 132 -7.96 -2.09 18.65
C LEU A 132 -8.59 -0.68 18.58
N PRO A 133 -8.05 0.30 19.33
CA PRO A 133 -8.60 1.64 19.41
C PRO A 133 -8.72 2.28 18.03
N GLU A 134 -9.75 3.11 17.87
CA GLU A 134 -10.14 3.88 16.69
C GLU A 134 -8.94 4.52 15.96
N TYR A 135 -8.35 3.78 15.03
CA TYR A 135 -7.45 4.38 14.07
C TYR A 135 -8.29 5.25 13.14
N TRP A 136 -8.00 6.56 13.12
CA TRP A 136 -8.66 7.61 12.32
C TRP A 136 -9.95 8.22 12.89
N GLY A 137 -10.28 8.02 14.17
CA GLY A 137 -11.51 8.57 14.76
C GLY A 137 -12.80 7.96 14.19
N LEU A 138 -12.66 6.80 13.57
CA LEU A 138 -13.77 5.96 13.13
C LEU A 138 -13.78 4.75 14.07
N SER A 139 -14.92 4.50 14.70
CA SER A 139 -15.16 3.27 15.45
C SER A 139 -14.82 2.05 14.59
N ALA A 140 -14.42 0.94 15.22
CA ALA A 140 -14.18 -0.32 14.50
C ALA A 140 -15.38 -0.72 13.62
N GLU A 141 -16.60 -0.42 14.09
CA GLU A 141 -17.85 -0.52 13.34
C GLU A 141 -17.86 0.35 12.07
N ASN A 142 -17.53 1.64 12.20
CA ASN A 142 -17.49 2.58 11.07
C ASN A 142 -16.43 2.20 10.04
N MET A 143 -15.28 1.70 10.50
CA MET A 143 -14.21 1.25 9.62
C MET A 143 -14.62 -0.02 8.85
N LYS A 144 -15.26 -0.97 9.54
CA LYS A 144 -15.82 -2.18 8.94
C LYS A 144 -16.92 -1.86 7.91
N ASP A 145 -17.79 -0.91 8.22
CA ASP A 145 -18.83 -0.45 7.31
C ASP A 145 -18.28 0.31 6.10
N GLN A 146 -17.29 1.18 6.30
CA GLN A 146 -16.61 1.87 5.21
C GLN A 146 -15.91 0.87 4.30
N MET A 147 -15.28 -0.17 4.86
CA MET A 147 -14.64 -1.24 4.11
C MET A 147 -15.63 -2.12 3.36
N LYS A 148 -16.77 -2.44 3.97
CA LYS A 148 -17.86 -3.15 3.30
C LYS A 148 -18.40 -2.36 2.11
N ARG A 149 -18.52 -1.03 2.24
CA ARG A 149 -18.90 -0.13 1.13
C ARG A 149 -17.85 -0.12 0.01
N ILE A 150 -16.56 0.01 0.35
CA ILE A 150 -15.47 0.00 -0.63
C ILE A 150 -15.41 -1.35 -1.37
N TYR A 151 -15.52 -2.47 -0.65
CA TYR A 151 -15.53 -3.81 -1.22
C TYR A 151 -16.71 -4.00 -2.20
N ASN A 152 -17.92 -3.65 -1.77
CA ASN A 152 -19.12 -3.78 -2.61
C ASN A 152 -19.07 -2.86 -3.85
N ASN A 153 -18.50 -1.66 -3.72
CA ASN A 153 -18.31 -0.76 -4.85
C ASN A 153 -17.23 -1.28 -5.82
N SER A 154 -16.16 -1.89 -5.31
CA SER A 154 -15.14 -2.52 -6.15
C SER A 154 -15.68 -3.71 -6.95
N LEU A 155 -16.59 -4.50 -6.37
CA LEU A 155 -17.27 -5.60 -7.07
C LEU A 155 -18.21 -5.09 -8.17
N LYS A 156 -18.92 -3.99 -7.93
CA LYS A 156 -19.78 -3.34 -8.95
C LYS A 156 -19.00 -2.76 -10.12
N SER A 157 -17.75 -2.33 -9.91
CA SER A 157 -16.88 -1.86 -11.00
C SER A 157 -16.27 -2.97 -11.85
N ILE A 158 -16.41 -4.24 -11.46
CA ILE A 158 -15.90 -5.42 -12.20
C ILE A 158 -16.97 -6.01 -13.15
N SER A 159 -18.24 -5.59 -13.02
CA SER A 159 -19.27 -5.87 -14.03
C SER A 159 -19.10 -4.99 -15.27
N ILE A 160 -18.06 -5.29 -16.06
CA ILE A 160 -17.99 -4.90 -17.48
C ILE A 160 -18.99 -5.81 -18.21
N PRO A 161 -19.92 -5.27 -19.03
CA PRO A 161 -20.76 -6.12 -19.87
C PRO A 161 -19.84 -6.87 -20.85
N VAL A 162 -19.92 -8.21 -20.84
CA VAL A 162 -19.31 -9.03 -21.88
C VAL A 162 -20.03 -8.70 -23.19
N GLN A 163 -19.46 -7.79 -23.97
CA GLN A 163 -19.84 -7.63 -25.38
C GLN A 163 -19.40 -8.89 -26.11
N ASN A 164 -20.40 -9.69 -26.45
CA ASN A 164 -20.24 -10.93 -27.17
C ASN A 164 -20.12 -10.62 -28.66
N ASP A 165 -18.96 -10.06 -29.06
CA ASP A 165 -18.66 -9.80 -30.47
C ASP A 165 -18.00 -11.04 -31.07
N SER A 166 -18.84 -11.91 -31.63
CA SER A 166 -18.42 -13.01 -32.50
C SER A 166 -17.73 -12.44 -33.74
N LEU A 167 -16.40 -12.60 -33.83
CA LEU A 167 -15.63 -12.34 -35.05
C LEU A 167 -15.92 -13.44 -36.10
N PRO A 168 -16.06 -13.09 -37.40
CA PRO A 168 -16.17 -14.08 -38.45
C PRO A 168 -14.79 -14.70 -38.72
N LEU A 169 -14.76 -16.03 -38.90
CA LEU A 169 -13.57 -16.75 -39.33
C LEU A 169 -13.42 -16.66 -40.86
N PRO A 170 -12.17 -16.75 -41.39
CA PRO A 170 -11.84 -16.56 -42.81
C PRO A 170 -12.46 -17.60 -43.75
#